data_AF-A0A833TIK4-F1
#
_entry.id   AF-A0A833TIK4-F1
#
_cell.length_a   1.000
_cell.length_b   1.000
_cell.length_c   1.000
_cell.angle_alpha   90.00
_cell.angle_beta   90.00
_cell.angle_gamma   90.00
#
_symmetry.space_group_name_H-M   'P 1'
#
loop_
_entity.id
_entity.type
_entity.pdbx_description
1 polymer ?
#
loop_
_entity_poly.entity_id
_entity_poly.type
_entity_poly.pdbx_seq_one_letter_code
_entity_poly.pdbx_strand_id
1 'polypeptide(L)'
;MTQLMDWQGQKLAEELMQIMLLAFAVISFATGYIYGSFQMMVLIYAGGVVLTTLLTAPNWPLFNRHPLKWLESSESEKHPKPQQAVSFKKKPAKYLGVIEIAVDIEAR
;
A
#
# COMPACT_ATOMS: atom_id res chain seq x y z
N MET A 1 2.61 21.47 14.16
CA MET A 1 2.78 20.01 14.33
C MET A 1 1.78 19.33 13.42
N THR A 2 2.21 18.91 12.23
CA THR A 2 1.37 18.12 11.32
C THR A 2 1.17 16.74 11.96
N GLN A 3 -0.03 16.47 12.44
CA GLN A 3 -0.43 15.15 12.93
C GLN A 3 -0.21 14.15 11.80
N LEU A 4 0.72 13.20 11.99
CA LEU A 4 0.97 12.11 11.06
C LEU A 4 -0.30 11.24 10.98
N MET A 5 -0.77 10.90 9.78
CA MET A 5 -1.95 10.04 9.64
C MET A 5 -1.68 8.68 10.29
N ASP A 6 -2.63 8.18 11.08
CA ASP A 6 -2.49 6.89 11.74
C ASP A 6 -2.41 5.73 10.72
N TRP A 7 -1.81 4.60 11.10
CA TRP A 7 -1.60 3.47 10.19
C TRP A 7 -2.92 2.86 9.68
N GLN A 8 -4.00 2.90 10.47
CA GLN A 8 -5.31 2.39 10.06
C GLN A 8 -5.93 3.30 8.99
N GLY A 9 -5.82 4.62 9.17
CA GLY A 9 -6.19 5.64 8.21
C GLY A 9 -5.43 5.52 6.90
N GLN A 10 -4.12 5.29 6.96
CA GLN A 10 -3.30 4.99 5.78
C GLN A 10 -3.79 3.75 5.05
N LYS A 11 -4.06 2.66 5.77
CA LYS A 11 -4.54 1.42 5.14
C LYS A 11 -5.90 1.60 4.45
N LEU A 12 -6.82 2.34 5.09
CA LEU A 12 -8.13 2.65 4.53
C LEU A 12 -8.01 3.56 3.30
N ALA A 13 -7.14 4.56 3.34
CA ALA A 13 -6.90 5.46 2.21
C ALA A 13 -6.32 4.71 1.00
N GLU A 14 -5.40 3.77 1.21
CA GLU A 14 -4.86 2.92 0.15
C GLU A 14 -5.93 2.04 -0.50
N GLU A 15 -6.76 1.38 0.31
CA GLU A 15 -7.83 0.51 -0.20
C GLU A 15 -8.86 1.31 -0.99
N LEU A 16 -9.27 2.48 -0.47
CA LEU A 16 -10.20 3.38 -1.16
C LEU A 16 -9.62 3.88 -2.49
N MET A 17 -8.33 4.22 -2.52
CA MET A 17 -7.64 4.64 -3.74
C MET A 17 -7.68 3.53 -4.80
N GLN A 18 -7.36 2.29 -4.43
CA GLN A 18 -7.38 1.16 -5.36
C GLN A 18 -8.79 0.91 -5.93
N ILE A 19 -9.81 0.91 -5.06
CA ILE A 19 -11.21 0.71 -5.47
C ILE A 19 -11.67 1.80 -6.43
N MET A 20 -11.40 3.07 -6.09
CA MET A 20 -11.80 4.22 -6.92
C MET A 20 -11.11 4.19 -8.29
N LEU A 21 -9.78 3.98 -8.33
CA LEU A 21 -9.03 3.92 -9.58
C LEU A 21 -9.51 2.77 -10.47
N LEU A 22 -9.76 1.60 -9.90
CA LEU A 22 -10.29 0.46 -10.64
C LEU A 22 -11.69 0.76 -11.21
N ALA A 23 -12.57 1.36 -10.40
CA ALA A 23 -13.91 1.76 -10.85
C ALA A 23 -13.85 2.76 -12.02
N PHE A 24 -13.02 3.80 -11.91
CA PHE A 24 -12.83 4.77 -12.99
C PHE A 24 -12.19 4.16 -14.23
N ALA A 25 -11.29 3.19 -14.09
CA ALA A 25 -10.70 2.46 -15.22
C ALA A 25 -11.76 1.66 -15.99
N VAL A 26 -12.65 0.96 -15.29
CA VAL A 26 -13.73 0.19 -15.92
C VAL A 26 -14.72 1.12 -16.62
N ILE A 27 -15.13 2.21 -15.97
CA ILE A 27 -16.07 3.19 -16.55
C ILE A 27 -15.46 3.87 -17.78
N SER A 28 -14.22 4.34 -17.68
CA SER A 28 -13.56 5.03 -18.79
C SER A 28 -13.36 4.11 -19.99
N PHE A 29 -12.99 2.85 -19.74
CA PHE A 29 -12.85 1.84 -20.79
C PHE A 29 -14.19 1.54 -21.46
N ALA A 30 -15.26 1.31 -20.68
CA ALA A 30 -16.58 1.02 -21.21
C ALA A 30 -17.12 2.19 -22.06
N THR A 31 -17.05 3.42 -21.56
CA THR A 31 -17.46 4.61 -22.31
C THR A 31 -16.60 4.82 -23.55
N GLY A 32 -15.27 4.73 -23.42
CA GLY A 32 -14.34 4.87 -24.54
C GLY A 32 -14.59 3.84 -25.64
N TYR A 33 -14.91 2.61 -25.27
CA TYR A 33 -15.25 1.53 -26.19
C TYR A 33 -16.57 1.79 -26.93
N ILE A 34 -17.62 2.21 -26.23
CA ILE A 34 -18.94 2.54 -26.85
C ILE A 34 -18.81 3.65 -27.88
N TYR A 35 -18.02 4.70 -27.58
CA TYR A 35 -17.82 5.83 -28.48
C TYR A 35 -16.67 5.64 -29.48
N GLY A 36 -15.90 4.55 -29.37
CA GLY A 36 -14.72 4.29 -30.20
C GLY A 36 -13.60 5.35 -30.08
N SER A 37 -13.56 6.11 -28.97
CA SER A 37 -12.65 7.24 -28.80
C SER A 37 -11.69 7.03 -27.62
N PHE A 38 -10.41 6.86 -27.95
CA PHE A 38 -9.35 6.76 -26.96
C PHE A 38 -9.15 8.06 -26.16
N GLN A 39 -9.35 9.22 -26.80
CA GLN A 39 -9.26 10.52 -26.12
C GLN A 39 -10.32 10.64 -25.02
N MET A 40 -11.56 10.20 -25.28
CA MET A 40 -12.63 10.21 -24.29
C MET A 40 -12.32 9.26 -23.12
N MET A 41 -11.78 8.07 -23.40
CA MET A 41 -11.32 7.15 -22.37
C MET A 41 -10.28 7.80 -21.44
N VAL A 42 -9.25 8.43 -22.03
CA VAL A 42 -8.17 9.07 -21.27
C VAL A 42 -8.70 10.26 -20.45
N LEU A 43 -9.57 11.10 -21.01
CA LEU A 43 -10.13 12.25 -20.29
C LEU A 43 -10.96 11.82 -19.07
N ILE A 44 -11.82 10.81 -19.23
CA ILE A 44 -12.64 10.29 -18.12
C ILE A 44 -11.74 9.67 -17.05
N TYR A 45 -10.76 8.86 -17.46
CA TYR A 45 -9.84 8.24 -16.51
C TYR A 45 -8.98 9.28 -15.77
N ALA A 46 -8.44 10.26 -16.48
CA ALA A 46 -7.65 11.34 -15.89
C ALA A 46 -8.48 12.16 -14.88
N GLY A 47 -9.74 12.47 -15.20
CA GLY A 47 -10.67 13.09 -14.26
C GLY A 47 -10.88 12.22 -13.01
N GLY A 48 -11.04 10.91 -13.19
CA GLY A 48 -11.16 9.95 -12.10
C GLY A 48 -9.92 9.88 -11.20
N VAL A 49 -8.72 9.92 -11.78
CA VAL A 49 -7.45 9.98 -11.04
C VAL A 49 -7.39 11.25 -10.20
N VAL A 50 -7.65 12.42 -10.80
CA VAL A 50 -7.63 13.71 -10.09
C VAL A 50 -8.61 13.71 -8.92
N LEU A 51 -9.84 13.22 -9.13
CA LEU A 51 -10.84 13.13 -8.08
C LEU A 51 -10.39 12.16 -6.97
N THR A 52 -9.86 11.00 -7.34
CA THR A 52 -9.37 10.01 -6.37
C THR A 52 -8.26 10.61 -5.53
N THR A 53 -7.26 11.25 -6.15
CA THR A 53 -6.18 11.92 -5.42
C THR A 53 -6.70 13.00 -4.49
N LEU A 54 -7.68 13.79 -4.91
CA LEU A 54 -8.27 14.83 -4.06
C LEU A 54 -8.98 14.23 -2.83
N LEU A 55 -9.55 13.03 -2.96
CA LEU A 55 -10.24 12.34 -1.87
C LEU A 55 -9.28 11.58 -0.94
N THR A 56 -8.19 11.01 -1.44
CA THR A 56 -7.31 10.13 -0.65
C THR A 56 -6.02 10.79 -0.18
N ALA A 57 -5.51 11.80 -0.88
CA ALA A 57 -4.24 12.44 -0.54
C ALA A 57 -4.30 13.41 0.65
N PRO A 58 -5.39 14.20 0.87
CA PRO A 58 -5.46 15.04 2.06
C PRO A 58 -5.63 14.20 3.33
N ASN A 59 -5.07 14.68 4.44
CA ASN A 59 -5.27 14.07 5.76
C ASN A 59 -6.66 14.42 6.31
N TRP A 60 -7.69 13.79 5.76
CA TRP A 60 -9.07 14.04 6.19
C TRP A 60 -9.31 13.52 7.61
N PRO A 61 -10.13 14.22 8.43
CA PRO A 61 -10.49 13.76 9.77
C PRO A 61 -11.26 12.42 9.78
N LEU A 62 -11.75 11.98 8.62
CA LEU A 62 -12.32 10.64 8.41
C LEU A 62 -11.30 9.52 8.61
N PHE A 63 -10.04 9.74 8.22
CA PHE A 63 -8.97 8.75 8.31
C PHE A 63 -8.28 8.74 9.67
N ASN A 64 -8.59 9.68 10.57
CA ASN A 64 -7.84 9.91 11.81
C ASN A 64 -8.72 9.73 13.07
N ARG A 65 -9.67 8.80 13.01
CA ARG A 65 -10.66 8.58 14.10
C ARG A 65 -10.16 7.70 15.23
N HIS A 66 -9.02 7.05 15.06
CA HIS A 66 -8.46 6.15 16.06
C HIS A 66 -7.15 6.72 16.59
N PRO A 67 -7.19 7.59 17.63
CA PRO A 67 -5.98 8.08 18.25
C PRO A 67 -5.19 6.89 18.83
N LEU A 68 -4.09 6.54 18.16
CA LEU A 68 -3.19 5.47 18.59
C LEU A 68 -2.53 5.90 19.91
N LYS A 69 -2.95 5.28 21.01
CA LYS A 69 -2.27 5.40 22.31
C LYS A 69 -1.03 4.52 22.26
N TRP A 70 0.09 5.09 21.81
CA TRP A 70 1.39 4.43 21.90
C TRP A 70 1.73 4.21 23.37
N LEU A 71 2.10 2.98 23.76
CA LEU A 71 2.70 2.72 25.07
C LEU A 71 4.05 3.45 25.11
N GLU A 72 4.28 4.25 26.15
CA GLU A 72 5.59 4.88 26.38
C GLU A 72 6.66 3.79 26.51
N SER A 73 7.83 3.99 25.90
CA SER A 73 8.89 2.98 25.80
C SER A 73 9.29 2.34 27.14
N SER A 74 9.05 3.02 28.27
CA SER A 74 9.34 2.53 29.62
C SER A 74 8.46 1.35 30.09
N GLU A 75 7.23 1.23 29.59
CA GLU A 75 6.36 0.08 29.91
C GLU A 75 6.64 -1.14 29.02
N SER A 76 7.30 -0.93 27.87
CA SER A 76 7.69 -2.02 26.95
C SER A 76 8.82 -2.92 27.47
N GLU A 77 9.55 -2.48 28.51
CA GLU A 77 10.59 -3.28 29.20
C GLU A 77 10.09 -4.05 30.42
N LYS A 78 8.93 -3.68 31.01
CA LYS A 78 8.44 -4.28 32.27
C LYS A 78 7.56 -5.51 32.09
N HIS A 79 7.10 -5.81 30.87
CA HIS A 79 6.40 -7.05 30.56
C HIS A 79 7.33 -8.02 29.83
N PRO A 80 7.61 -9.23 30.36
CA PRO A 80 8.23 -10.28 29.56
C PRO A 80 7.22 -10.64 28.45
N LYS A 81 7.55 -10.29 27.20
CA LYS A 81 6.74 -10.56 26.01
C LYS A 81 6.22 -12.01 26.00
N PRO A 82 4.90 -12.26 26.02
CA PRO A 82 4.39 -13.45 25.38
C PRO A 82 4.68 -13.31 23.89
N GLN A 83 5.45 -14.27 23.38
CA GLN A 83 5.86 -14.39 22.00
C GLN A 83 4.66 -14.27 21.06
N GLN A 84 4.52 -13.14 20.35
CA GLN A 84 3.86 -13.13 19.05
C GLN A 84 4.94 -13.43 18.01
N ALA A 85 4.99 -14.69 17.59
CA ALA A 85 5.84 -15.18 16.54
C ALA A 85 5.42 -14.57 15.19
N VAL A 86 5.92 -13.37 14.86
CA VAL A 86 6.09 -13.01 13.45
C VAL A 86 7.29 -13.81 12.95
N SER A 87 6.99 -14.99 12.42
CA SER A 87 7.94 -15.89 11.79
C SER A 87 8.53 -15.21 10.55
N PHE A 88 9.63 -14.47 10.73
CA PHE A 88 10.61 -14.32 9.66
C PHE A 88 11.29 -15.68 9.52
N LYS A 89 10.76 -16.53 8.63
CA LYS A 89 11.46 -17.73 8.17
C LYS A 89 12.80 -17.29 7.59
N LYS A 90 13.86 -17.36 8.40
CA LYS A 90 15.24 -17.31 7.91
C LYS A 90 15.39 -18.47 6.93
N LYS A 91 15.58 -18.16 5.66
CA LYS A 91 15.85 -19.16 4.62
C LYS A 91 17.09 -19.97 5.05
N PRO A 92 17.05 -21.31 4.97
CA PRO A 92 18.15 -22.13 5.46
C PRO A 92 19.40 -21.92 4.61
N ALA A 93 20.56 -21.84 5.27
CA ALA A 93 21.88 -21.57 4.70
C ALA A 93 22.31 -22.51 3.54
N LYS A 94 21.56 -23.61 3.32
CA LYS A 94 21.76 -24.54 2.21
C LYS A 94 21.56 -23.89 0.82
N TYR A 95 20.75 -22.83 0.72
CA TYR A 95 20.51 -22.14 -0.56
C TYR A 95 21.51 -21.04 -0.88
N LEU A 96 22.20 -20.47 0.12
CA LEU A 96 23.24 -19.46 -0.12
C LEU A 96 24.46 -20.06 -0.83
N GLY A 97 24.87 -21.28 -0.46
CA GLY A 97 25.99 -21.96 -1.12
C GLY A 97 25.71 -22.33 -2.58
N VAL A 98 24.45 -22.62 -2.93
CA VAL A 98 24.08 -22.94 -4.33
C VAL A 98 24.10 -21.69 -5.21
N ILE A 99 23.74 -20.52 -4.67
CA ILE A 99 23.76 -19.25 -5.41
C ILE A 99 25.21 -18.84 -5.72
N GLU A 100 26.13 -18.98 -4.76
CA GLU A 100 27.55 -18.68 -5.01
C GLU A 100 28.15 -19.59 -6.09
N ILE A 101 27.84 -20.89 -6.07
CA ILE A 101 28.30 -21.84 -7.10
C ILE A 101 27.71 -21.50 -8.48
N ALA A 102 26.44 -21.10 -8.55
CA ALA A 102 25.82 -20.72 -9.82
C ALA A 102 26.43 -19.43 -10.41
N VAL A 103 26.79 -18.47 -9.55
CA VAL A 103 27.47 -17.23 -9.96
C VAL A 103 28.88 -17.51 -10.47
N ASP A 104 29.60 -18.47 -9.88
CA ASP A 104 30.96 -18.85 -10.32
C ASP A 104 30.96 -19.59 -11.67
N ILE A 105 29.89 -20.34 -11.98
CA ILE A 105 29.71 -21.05 -13.26
C ILE A 105 29.36 -20.10 -14.41
N GLU A 106 28.52 -19.08 -14.17
CA GLU A 106 28.12 -18.10 -15.20
C GLU A 106 29.27 -17.13 -15.56
N ALA A 107 30.27 -16.98 -14.66
CA ALA A 107 31.40 -16.09 -14.85
C ALA A 107 32.60 -16.73 -15.61
N ARG A 108 32.44 -17.92 -16.17
CA ARG A 108 33.45 -18.67 -16.93
C ARG A 108 33.02 -18.93 -18.37
#